data_AF-A0A6J0LD51-F1
#
_entry.id   AF-A0A6J0LD51-F1
#
_cell.length_a   1.000
_cell.length_b   1.000
_cell.length_c   1.000
_cell.angle_alpha   90.00
_cell.angle_beta   90.00
_cell.angle_gamma   90.00
#
_symmetry.space_group_name_H-M   'P 1'
#
loop_
_entity.id
_entity.type
_entity.pdbx_description
1 polymer ?
#
loop_
_entity_poly.entity_id
_entity_poly.type
_entity_poly.pdbx_seq_one_letter_code
_entity_poly.pdbx_strand_id
1 'polypeptide(L)'
;MSAETNVPSYWLSWRFFICAIFVLTSLFLSSFLIWKHEGLRKRKKRGGGGDDDRREGGTGVVYDDESWNTCVARIHPNWLLGFRVFGFVTLLGLISGNAIADGAGIFIFYTQWTFTLVTVYFGVAALVSINRFRSGDSYQNGVYTVDEEQGSYRPPPIHGENSNVFKASNGHERQNRSTRQVASTLGYIHQILFQTCAGAVLLTDGVFWFIIYPFLTSKDFNLDFFIVIMHSVNAVFLLGETFLNSLRFPLFRISYFVVWTGVFVLFQWIVHACVSFWWPYPFLDLSSSYAPLWYAAVGLMHVPCFGVFALIVKLKYMWLSKCFSEEP
;
A
#
# COMPACT_ATOMS: atom_id res chain seq x y z
N MET A 1 -2.91 -41.08 5.74
CA MET A 1 -2.19 -40.47 6.87
C MET A 1 -1.43 -39.28 6.31
N SER A 2 -1.66 -38.08 6.83
CA SER A 2 -0.84 -36.91 6.46
C SER A 2 0.61 -37.18 6.87
N ALA A 3 1.56 -36.79 6.02
CA ALA A 3 2.98 -36.91 6.37
C ALA A 3 3.28 -36.09 7.62
N GLU A 4 4.06 -36.65 8.54
CA GLU A 4 4.55 -35.90 9.70
C GLU A 4 5.51 -34.82 9.21
N THR A 5 5.18 -33.55 9.46
CA THR A 5 6.00 -32.42 8.96
C THR A 5 7.12 -32.05 9.93
N ASN A 6 7.08 -32.53 11.17
CA ASN A 6 8.08 -32.25 12.20
C ASN A 6 9.30 -33.19 12.18
N VAL A 7 9.37 -34.12 11.21
CA VAL A 7 10.51 -35.04 11.05
C VAL A 7 11.51 -34.54 10.00
N PRO A 8 12.83 -34.74 10.18
CA PRO A 8 13.85 -34.27 9.23
C PRO A 8 13.70 -34.84 7.82
N SER A 9 13.18 -36.07 7.68
CA SER A 9 13.00 -36.74 6.37
C SER A 9 12.02 -36.01 5.45
N TYR A 10 11.05 -35.27 6.01
CA TYR A 10 10.12 -34.44 5.25
C TYR A 10 10.84 -33.26 4.57
N TRP A 11 11.73 -32.61 5.31
CA TRP A 11 12.49 -31.44 4.87
C TRP A 11 13.72 -31.79 4.03
N LEU A 12 14.36 -32.93 4.28
CA LEU A 12 15.50 -33.43 3.49
C LEU A 12 15.07 -34.04 2.15
N SER A 13 14.05 -33.46 1.52
CA SER A 13 13.54 -33.87 0.21
C SER A 13 14.08 -32.94 -0.87
N TRP A 14 14.42 -33.50 -2.05
CA TRP A 14 14.83 -32.70 -3.22
C TRP A 14 13.79 -31.64 -3.60
N ARG A 15 12.50 -31.91 -3.32
CA ARG A 15 11.37 -31.02 -3.56
C ARG A 15 11.46 -29.78 -2.69
N PHE A 16 11.72 -29.95 -1.39
CA PHE A 16 11.95 -28.83 -0.49
C PHE A 16 13.14 -28.00 -0.96
N PHE A 17 14.27 -28.61 -1.31
CA PHE A 17 15.44 -27.86 -1.77
C PHE A 17 15.15 -27.00 -3.01
N ILE A 18 14.39 -27.50 -3.98
CA ILE A 18 13.98 -26.70 -5.15
C ILE A 18 13.04 -25.56 -4.74
N CYS A 19 12.05 -25.84 -3.89
CA CYS A 19 11.14 -24.80 -3.39
C CYS A 19 11.90 -23.72 -2.59
N ALA A 20 12.85 -24.13 -1.75
CA ALA A 20 13.74 -23.27 -1.00
C ALA A 20 14.58 -22.38 -1.91
N ILE A 21 15.18 -22.94 -2.98
CA ILE A 21 15.91 -22.16 -3.96
C ILE A 21 15.01 -21.10 -4.61
N PHE A 22 13.79 -21.45 -5.03
CA PHE A 22 12.87 -20.47 -5.61
C PHE A 22 12.48 -19.35 -4.62
N VAL A 23 12.08 -19.72 -3.39
CA VAL A 23 11.66 -18.75 -2.37
C VAL A 23 12.82 -17.85 -1.97
N LEU A 24 13.99 -18.40 -1.65
CA LEU A 24 15.16 -17.62 -1.24
C LEU A 24 15.70 -16.74 -2.37
N THR A 25 15.70 -17.24 -3.61
CA THR A 25 16.11 -16.42 -4.78
C THR A 25 15.13 -15.26 -5.00
N SER A 26 13.82 -15.50 -4.88
CA SER A 26 12.81 -14.44 -5.00
C SER A 26 12.94 -13.38 -3.89
N LEU A 27 13.19 -13.80 -2.64
CA LEU A 27 13.44 -12.91 -1.51
C LEU A 27 14.72 -12.10 -1.69
N PHE A 28 15.79 -12.73 -2.15
CA PHE A 28 17.06 -12.07 -2.43
C PHE A 28 16.91 -11.02 -3.54
N LEU A 29 16.32 -11.40 -4.68
CA LEU A 29 16.08 -10.48 -5.80
C LEU A 29 15.20 -9.30 -5.39
N SER A 30 14.12 -9.55 -4.64
CA SER A 30 13.22 -8.51 -4.16
C SER A 30 13.90 -7.56 -3.16
N SER A 31 14.67 -8.12 -2.22
CA SER A 31 15.46 -7.32 -1.26
C SER A 31 16.54 -6.50 -1.97
N PHE A 32 17.19 -7.07 -2.98
CA PHE A 32 18.16 -6.36 -3.82
C PHE A 32 17.49 -5.23 -4.60
N LEU A 33 16.30 -5.44 -5.18
CA LEU A 33 15.55 -4.39 -5.87
C LEU A 33 15.16 -3.26 -4.91
N ILE A 34 14.70 -3.58 -3.70
CA ILE A 34 14.39 -2.58 -2.67
C ILE A 34 15.65 -1.77 -2.32
N TRP A 35 16.76 -2.45 -2.04
CA TRP A 35 18.04 -1.81 -1.74
C TRP A 35 18.54 -0.94 -2.90
N LYS A 36 18.40 -1.41 -4.14
CA LYS A 36 18.80 -0.69 -5.35
C LYS A 36 17.99 0.59 -5.56
N HIS A 37 16.67 0.54 -5.41
CA HIS A 37 15.79 1.67 -5.73
C HIS A 37 15.67 2.66 -4.56
N GLU A 38 15.72 2.19 -3.31
CA GLU A 38 15.50 3.03 -2.13
C GLU A 38 16.78 3.28 -1.31
N GLY A 39 17.68 2.29 -1.22
CA GLY A 39 18.94 2.39 -0.47
C GLY A 39 19.99 3.29 -1.14
N LEU A 40 20.27 3.06 -2.43
CA LEU A 40 21.21 3.91 -3.20
C LEU A 40 20.75 5.36 -3.28
N ARG A 41 19.44 5.60 -3.32
CA ARG A 41 18.86 6.94 -3.40
C ARG A 41 19.03 7.75 -2.12
N LYS A 42 18.91 7.11 -0.95
CA LYS A 42 19.22 7.73 0.35
C LYS A 42 20.70 8.11 0.47
N ARG A 43 21.61 7.32 -0.12
CA ARG A 43 23.06 7.61 -0.15
C ARG A 43 23.39 8.81 -1.04
N LYS A 44 22.79 8.92 -2.22
CA LYS A 44 22.97 10.09 -3.12
C LYS A 44 22.49 11.40 -2.47
N LYS A 45 21.37 11.37 -1.73
CA LYS A 45 20.84 12.53 -0.97
C LYS A 45 21.71 12.97 0.22
N ARG A 46 22.44 12.06 0.87
CA ARG A 46 23.29 12.37 2.03
C ARG A 46 24.71 12.81 1.64
N GLY A 47 25.15 12.54 0.42
CA GLY A 47 26.54 12.77 -0.02
C GLY A 47 26.79 13.99 -0.92
N GLY A 48 25.74 14.72 -1.33
CA GLY A 48 25.88 15.90 -2.19
C GLY A 48 24.96 17.02 -1.73
N GLY A 49 25.53 18.08 -1.16
CA GLY A 49 24.84 19.34 -0.98
C GLY A 49 24.76 20.09 -2.31
N GLY A 50 23.61 20.70 -2.57
CA GLY A 50 23.47 21.74 -3.60
C GLY A 50 23.38 21.26 -5.05
N ASP A 51 22.18 21.44 -5.60
CA ASP A 51 21.85 21.69 -7.01
C ASP A 51 21.90 20.59 -8.08
N ASP A 52 20.86 20.68 -8.92
CA ASP A 52 20.67 20.08 -10.25
C ASP A 52 20.35 18.58 -10.41
N ASP A 53 19.26 18.13 -9.79
CA ASP A 53 18.40 17.09 -10.40
C ASP A 53 16.99 17.69 -10.71
N ARG A 54 16.98 18.77 -11.52
CA ARG A 54 15.79 19.33 -12.21
C ARG A 54 15.35 18.49 -13.42
N ARG A 55 15.54 17.17 -13.38
CA ARG A 55 15.10 16.26 -14.45
C ARG A 55 14.32 15.08 -13.89
N GLU A 56 13.03 15.13 -14.21
CA GLU A 56 12.04 14.05 -14.16
C GLU A 56 11.69 13.51 -12.78
N GLY A 57 10.40 13.54 -12.45
CA GLY A 57 9.84 12.99 -11.22
C GLY A 57 10.20 11.51 -11.07
N GLY A 58 11.32 11.23 -10.39
CA GLY A 58 11.86 9.90 -10.29
C GLY A 58 10.83 8.94 -9.70
N THR A 59 10.61 7.83 -10.40
CA THR A 59 9.57 6.81 -10.24
C THR A 59 9.34 6.26 -8.84
N GLY A 60 10.10 6.66 -7.82
CA GLY A 60 9.92 6.27 -6.40
C GLY A 60 9.88 7.42 -5.38
N VAL A 61 9.76 8.69 -5.78
CA VAL A 61 9.53 9.79 -4.82
C VAL A 61 8.07 9.80 -4.41
N VAL A 62 7.81 9.81 -3.11
CA VAL A 62 6.48 10.08 -2.56
C VAL A 62 6.41 11.55 -2.23
N TYR A 63 5.38 12.21 -2.71
CA TYR A 63 5.12 13.60 -2.37
C TYR A 63 4.10 13.67 -1.24
N ASP A 64 4.28 14.63 -0.32
CA ASP A 64 3.51 14.71 0.93
C ASP A 64 2.00 14.81 0.65
N ASP A 65 1.62 15.62 -0.34
CA ASP A 65 0.25 15.81 -0.79
C ASP A 65 -0.39 14.56 -1.42
N GLU A 66 0.39 13.62 -1.97
CA GLU A 66 -0.18 12.36 -2.50
C GLU A 66 -0.70 11.44 -1.39
N SER A 67 -0.18 11.59 -0.17
CA SER A 67 -0.48 10.68 0.95
C SER A 67 -1.82 10.97 1.63
N TRP A 68 -2.26 12.23 1.62
CA TRP A 68 -3.45 12.68 2.32
C TRP A 68 -4.51 13.34 1.42
N ASN A 69 -4.16 13.74 0.20
CA ASN A 69 -5.09 14.43 -0.69
C ASN A 69 -5.90 13.47 -1.57
N THR A 70 -7.10 13.90 -1.94
CA THR A 70 -8.00 13.18 -2.83
C THR A 70 -7.55 13.28 -4.29
N CYS A 71 -7.98 12.32 -5.12
CA CYS A 71 -7.74 12.37 -6.57
C CYS A 71 -8.55 13.44 -7.30
N VAL A 72 -9.64 13.91 -6.68
CA VAL A 72 -10.57 14.88 -7.26
C VAL A 72 -10.55 16.12 -6.39
N ALA A 73 -10.15 17.25 -6.96
CA ALA A 73 -10.03 18.53 -6.24
C ALA A 73 -11.35 18.98 -5.58
N ARG A 74 -12.50 18.51 -6.08
CA ARG A 74 -13.83 18.80 -5.53
C ARG A 74 -14.16 18.02 -4.24
N ILE A 75 -13.48 16.91 -3.94
CA ILE A 75 -13.74 16.13 -2.71
C ILE A 75 -12.82 16.63 -1.61
N HIS A 76 -13.42 17.19 -0.55
CA HIS A 76 -12.66 17.68 0.60
C HIS A 76 -11.86 16.52 1.26
N PRO A 77 -10.56 16.71 1.60
CA PRO A 77 -9.72 15.68 2.22
C PRO A 77 -10.31 15.04 3.49
N ASN A 78 -11.19 15.76 4.19
CA ASN A 78 -11.91 15.26 5.37
C ASN A 78 -12.81 14.05 5.07
N TRP A 79 -13.37 13.93 3.86
CA TRP A 79 -14.15 12.75 3.46
C TRP A 79 -13.27 11.51 3.32
N LEU A 80 -12.07 11.68 2.76
CA LEU A 80 -11.07 10.61 2.67
C LEU A 80 -10.59 10.18 4.06
N LEU A 81 -10.38 11.14 4.97
CA LEU A 81 -10.09 10.84 6.38
C LEU A 81 -11.23 10.04 7.02
N GLY A 82 -12.49 10.48 6.87
CA GLY A 82 -13.65 9.78 7.40
C GLY A 82 -13.76 8.35 6.87
N PHE A 83 -13.56 8.16 5.57
CA PHE A 83 -13.52 6.83 4.94
C PHE A 83 -12.40 5.96 5.51
N ARG A 84 -11.20 6.50 5.71
CA ARG A 84 -10.06 5.77 6.27
C ARG A 84 -10.30 5.32 7.71
N VAL A 85 -10.88 6.19 8.55
CA VAL A 85 -11.23 5.86 9.93
C VAL A 85 -12.35 4.81 9.96
N PHE A 86 -13.39 4.98 9.15
CA PHE A 86 -14.48 4.01 9.04
C PHE A 86 -13.99 2.64 8.57
N GLY A 87 -13.13 2.60 7.55
CA GLY A 87 -12.50 1.39 7.05
C GLY A 87 -11.64 0.72 8.12
N PHE A 88 -10.82 1.48 8.85
CA PHE A 88 -10.01 0.94 9.94
C PHE A 88 -10.86 0.29 11.04
N VAL A 89 -11.89 0.99 11.53
CA VAL A 89 -12.77 0.47 12.59
C VAL A 89 -13.53 -0.77 12.12
N THR A 90 -14.05 -0.76 10.89
CA THR A 90 -14.81 -1.89 10.33
C THR A 90 -13.92 -3.12 10.16
N LEU A 91 -12.75 -2.97 9.52
CA LEU A 91 -11.82 -4.07 9.30
C LEU A 91 -11.28 -4.62 10.62
N LEU A 92 -10.95 -3.74 11.58
CA LEU A 92 -10.51 -4.17 12.91
C LEU A 92 -11.62 -4.96 13.63
N GLY A 93 -12.86 -4.48 13.58
CA GLY A 93 -14.01 -5.20 14.14
C GLY A 93 -14.22 -6.57 13.50
N LEU A 94 -14.09 -6.68 12.18
CA LEU A 94 -14.24 -7.93 11.45
C LEU A 94 -13.15 -8.95 11.78
N ILE A 95 -11.88 -8.53 11.83
CA ILE A 95 -10.78 -9.45 12.18
C ILE A 95 -10.80 -9.86 13.65
N SER A 96 -11.16 -8.94 14.55
CA SER A 96 -11.37 -9.28 15.96
C SER A 96 -12.55 -10.22 16.14
N GLY A 97 -13.68 -9.97 15.46
CA GLY A 97 -14.85 -10.85 15.49
C GLY A 97 -14.52 -12.27 15.02
N ASN A 98 -13.76 -12.38 13.92
CA ASN A 98 -13.30 -13.67 13.41
C ASN A 98 -12.38 -14.40 14.42
N ALA A 99 -11.42 -13.69 15.01
CA ALA A 99 -10.52 -14.26 16.01
C ALA A 99 -11.22 -14.68 17.31
N ILE A 100 -12.33 -14.01 17.68
CA ILE A 100 -13.16 -14.36 18.83
C ILE A 100 -14.01 -15.60 18.53
N ALA A 101 -14.59 -15.69 17.32
CA ALA A 101 -15.46 -16.78 16.92
C ALA A 101 -14.68 -18.09 16.69
N ASP A 102 -13.59 -18.03 15.91
CA ASP A 102 -12.87 -19.21 15.42
C ASP A 102 -11.52 -19.41 16.14
N GLY A 103 -11.17 -18.50 17.05
CA GLY A 103 -9.92 -18.53 17.82
C GLY A 103 -8.71 -17.95 17.07
N ALA A 104 -7.59 -17.78 17.77
CA ALA A 104 -6.37 -17.20 17.20
C ALA A 104 -5.66 -18.12 16.18
N GLY A 105 -6.07 -19.39 16.06
CA GLY A 105 -5.51 -20.34 15.10
C GLY A 105 -5.71 -19.92 13.64
N ILE A 106 -6.70 -19.06 13.35
CA ILE A 106 -6.97 -18.54 12.01
C ILE A 106 -5.78 -17.76 11.42
N PHE A 107 -4.91 -17.20 12.25
CA PHE A 107 -3.73 -16.44 11.79
C PHE A 107 -2.66 -17.33 11.13
N ILE A 108 -2.88 -18.64 11.05
CA ILE A 108 -2.10 -19.53 10.18
C ILE A 108 -2.41 -19.33 8.69
N PHE A 109 -3.56 -18.75 8.33
CA PHE A 109 -3.93 -18.53 6.94
C PHE A 109 -3.37 -17.21 6.39
N TYR A 110 -2.90 -17.23 5.14
CA TYR A 110 -2.44 -16.03 4.42
C TYR A 110 -3.56 -15.01 4.27
N THR A 111 -4.81 -15.47 4.15
CA THR A 111 -5.99 -14.60 4.12
C THR A 111 -6.05 -13.69 5.34
N GLN A 112 -5.80 -14.23 6.54
CA GLN A 112 -5.81 -13.42 7.77
C GLN A 112 -4.62 -12.46 7.82
N TRP A 113 -3.45 -12.87 7.32
CA TRP A 113 -2.29 -11.98 7.17
C TRP A 113 -2.60 -10.81 6.24
N THR A 114 -3.19 -11.08 5.08
CA THR A 114 -3.61 -10.04 4.12
C THR A 114 -4.65 -9.12 4.72
N PHE A 115 -5.67 -9.66 5.40
CA PHE A 115 -6.71 -8.84 6.03
C PHE A 115 -6.15 -7.97 7.17
N THR A 116 -5.22 -8.51 7.96
CA THR A 116 -4.47 -7.76 8.98
C THR A 116 -3.66 -6.64 8.33
N LEU A 117 -2.95 -6.93 7.25
CA LEU A 117 -2.14 -5.96 6.51
C LEU A 117 -3.00 -4.79 6.01
N VAL A 118 -4.18 -5.08 5.45
CA VAL A 118 -5.14 -4.05 4.99
C VAL A 118 -5.65 -3.23 6.18
N THR A 119 -5.95 -3.87 7.31
CA THR A 119 -6.35 -3.18 8.55
C THR A 119 -5.25 -2.22 9.03
N VAL A 120 -4.00 -2.68 9.11
CA VAL A 120 -2.84 -1.85 9.47
C VAL A 120 -2.66 -0.70 8.49
N TYR A 121 -2.81 -0.96 7.18
CA TYR A 121 -2.75 0.07 6.16
C TYR A 121 -3.78 1.19 6.40
N PHE A 122 -5.04 0.85 6.67
CA PHE A 122 -6.07 1.85 6.96
C PHE A 122 -5.77 2.63 8.24
N GLY A 123 -5.22 1.98 9.27
CA GLY A 123 -4.77 2.66 10.49
C GLY A 123 -3.65 3.67 10.22
N VAL A 124 -2.64 3.28 9.44
CA VAL A 124 -1.55 4.19 9.03
C VAL A 124 -2.08 5.31 8.15
N ALA A 125 -2.97 5.01 7.20
CA ALA A 125 -3.58 6.00 6.30
C ALA A 125 -4.39 7.05 7.08
N ALA A 126 -5.16 6.61 8.08
CA ALA A 126 -5.88 7.50 8.99
C ALA A 126 -4.90 8.38 9.78
N LEU A 127 -3.84 7.79 10.34
CA LEU A 127 -2.81 8.54 11.09
C LEU A 127 -2.12 9.61 10.23
N VAL A 128 -1.73 9.28 8.99
CA VAL A 128 -1.15 10.25 8.03
C VAL A 128 -2.12 11.42 7.83
N SER A 129 -3.40 11.11 7.62
CA SER A 129 -4.46 12.09 7.35
C SER A 129 -4.71 13.00 8.55
N ILE A 130 -4.76 12.44 9.77
CA ILE A 130 -4.96 13.18 11.02
C ILE A 130 -3.78 14.11 11.31
N ASN A 131 -2.55 13.61 11.12
CA ASN A 131 -1.36 14.42 11.35
C ASN A 131 -1.35 15.66 10.45
N ARG A 132 -1.75 15.50 9.18
CA ARG A 132 -1.86 16.64 8.28
C ARG A 132 -3.01 17.57 8.64
N PHE A 133 -4.18 17.04 9.01
CA PHE A 133 -5.31 17.85 9.47
C PHE A 133 -4.89 18.76 10.64
N ARG A 134 -4.22 18.20 11.65
CA ARG A 134 -3.68 18.96 12.79
C ARG A 134 -2.63 19.99 12.40
N SER A 135 -1.74 19.66 11.46
CA SER A 135 -0.73 20.60 10.95
C SER A 135 -1.30 21.71 10.07
N GLY A 136 -2.41 21.47 9.38
CA GLY A 136 -3.10 22.46 8.55
C GLY A 136 -3.77 23.55 9.38
N ASP A 137 -4.49 23.16 10.44
CA ASP A 137 -5.12 24.09 11.37
C ASP A 137 -4.10 24.96 12.11
N SER A 138 -2.92 24.42 12.42
CA SER A 138 -1.84 25.17 13.07
C SER A 138 -1.13 26.16 12.14
N TYR A 139 -1.13 25.92 10.81
CA TYR A 139 -0.62 26.89 9.84
C TYR A 139 -1.61 28.03 9.58
N GLN A 140 -2.92 27.76 9.67
CA GLN A 140 -3.95 28.81 9.60
C GLN A 140 -3.97 29.67 10.87
N ASN A 141 -3.84 29.06 12.05
CA ASN A 141 -3.82 29.81 13.31
C ASN A 141 -2.52 30.59 13.55
N GLY A 142 -1.40 30.21 12.93
CA GLY A 142 -0.11 30.92 13.04
C GLY A 142 0.01 32.18 12.17
N VAL A 143 -0.94 32.45 11.27
CA VAL A 143 -0.92 33.64 10.39
C VAL A 143 -1.81 34.77 10.94
N TYR A 144 -2.67 34.50 11.93
CA TYR A 144 -3.53 35.50 12.57
C TYR A 144 -2.97 36.10 13.88
N THR A 145 -1.77 35.70 14.29
CA THR A 145 -1.09 36.29 15.46
C THR A 145 0.31 36.76 15.07
N VAL A 146 0.36 37.86 14.31
CA VAL A 146 1.51 38.77 14.32
C VAL A 146 0.99 40.12 14.77
N ASP A 147 1.06 40.29 16.08
CA ASP A 147 0.97 41.50 16.91
C ASP A 147 0.54 42.81 16.24
N GLU A 148 -0.74 43.11 16.47
CA GLU A 148 -1.37 44.41 16.36
C GLU A 148 -0.99 45.29 17.58
N GLU A 149 0.30 45.52 17.84
CA GLU A 149 0.69 46.39 18.96
C GLU A 149 2.04 47.12 18.77
N GLN A 150 2.13 48.00 17.76
CA GLN A 150 2.90 49.25 17.94
C GLN A 150 2.55 50.32 16.91
N GLY A 151 1.83 51.35 17.37
CA GLY A 151 1.52 52.54 16.59
C GLY A 151 2.75 53.46 16.44
N SER A 152 2.98 53.95 15.22
CA SER A 152 3.63 55.25 15.00
C SER A 152 3.23 55.81 13.64
N TYR A 153 2.43 56.85 13.69
CA TYR A 153 1.98 57.68 12.57
C TYR A 153 3.17 58.35 11.86
N ARG A 154 3.30 58.19 10.53
CA ARG A 154 4.11 59.06 9.67
C ARG A 154 3.33 59.39 8.38
N PRO A 155 3.21 60.66 7.98
CA PRO A 155 2.43 61.07 6.81
C PRO A 155 3.19 60.81 5.50
N PRO A 156 2.48 60.70 4.35
CA PRO A 156 3.10 60.38 3.07
C PRO A 156 3.70 61.64 2.39
N PRO A 157 4.88 61.57 1.75
CA PRO A 157 5.28 62.58 0.79
C PRO A 157 4.63 62.30 -0.57
N ILE A 158 3.94 63.31 -1.06
CA ILE A 158 3.44 63.44 -2.43
C ILE A 158 4.65 63.59 -3.39
N HIS A 159 4.58 62.88 -4.52
CA HIS A 159 5.05 63.25 -5.87
C HIS A 159 5.93 62.18 -6.54
N GLY A 160 5.51 61.76 -7.73
CA GLY A 160 6.28 60.90 -8.64
C GLY A 160 5.42 60.00 -9.51
N GLU A 161 4.82 60.58 -10.56
CA GLU A 161 4.10 59.88 -11.61
C GLU A 161 4.95 58.81 -12.34
N ASN A 162 4.24 57.75 -12.74
CA ASN A 162 4.48 56.85 -13.87
C ASN A 162 5.55 55.74 -13.76
N SER A 163 5.09 54.50 -13.52
CA SER A 163 5.36 53.38 -14.45
C SER A 163 4.48 52.15 -14.14
N ASN A 164 3.55 51.87 -15.06
CA ASN A 164 3.13 50.56 -15.57
C ASN A 164 3.37 49.30 -14.69
N VAL A 165 2.42 48.89 -13.84
CA VAL A 165 2.23 47.45 -13.52
C VAL A 165 0.74 47.15 -13.21
N PHE A 166 -0.11 47.13 -14.23
CA PHE A 166 -1.34 46.34 -14.17
C PHE A 166 -1.00 44.88 -14.48
N LYS A 167 -0.54 44.12 -13.48
CA LYS A 167 -0.51 42.65 -13.53
C LYS A 167 -0.39 42.01 -12.14
N ALA A 168 -1.43 42.15 -11.34
CA ALA A 168 -1.57 41.43 -10.08
C ALA A 168 -2.89 40.64 -10.06
N SER A 169 -2.98 39.66 -10.94
CA SER A 169 -3.89 38.52 -10.83
C SER A 169 -3.35 37.46 -11.80
N ASN A 170 -3.29 36.20 -11.39
CA ASN A 170 -2.64 35.04 -12.03
C ASN A 170 -1.27 34.60 -11.47
N GLY A 171 -0.87 35.05 -10.28
CA GLY A 171 0.29 34.51 -9.56
C GLY A 171 0.03 33.22 -8.77
N HIS A 172 -1.22 32.99 -8.35
CA HIS A 172 -1.53 31.93 -7.38
C HIS A 172 -1.55 30.50 -7.95
N GLU A 173 -1.79 30.32 -9.26
CA GLU A 173 -1.86 28.97 -9.84
C GLU A 173 -0.50 28.45 -10.32
N ARG A 174 0.44 29.33 -10.66
CA ARG A 174 1.74 28.93 -11.23
C ARG A 174 2.76 28.55 -10.15
N GLN A 175 2.59 29.04 -8.92
CA GLN A 175 3.54 28.82 -7.82
C GLN A 175 3.32 27.48 -7.07
N ASN A 176 2.11 26.90 -7.12
CA ASN A 176 1.79 25.64 -6.44
C ASN A 176 2.38 24.37 -7.08
N ARG A 177 2.84 24.43 -8.34
CA ARG A 177 3.51 23.30 -9.00
C ARG A 177 5.01 23.21 -8.70
N SER A 178 5.61 24.26 -8.12
CA SER A 178 7.07 24.46 -8.08
C SER A 178 7.76 23.95 -6.82
N THR A 179 7.04 23.59 -5.74
CA THR A 179 7.68 23.24 -4.45
C THR A 179 6.95 22.08 -3.76
N ARG A 180 6.72 20.99 -4.48
CA ARG A 180 6.06 19.81 -3.91
C ARG A 180 6.99 19.14 -2.87
N GLN A 181 6.61 19.22 -1.59
CA GLN A 181 7.42 18.70 -0.49
C GLN A 181 7.47 17.16 -0.55
N VAL A 182 8.66 16.60 -0.34
CA VAL A 182 8.85 15.14 -0.24
C VAL A 182 8.15 14.64 1.02
N ALA A 183 7.41 13.54 0.90
CA ALA A 183 6.67 12.97 2.02
C ALA A 183 7.61 12.57 3.17
N SER A 184 7.10 12.68 4.40
CA SER A 184 7.73 12.12 5.59
C SER A 184 7.92 10.60 5.47
N THR A 185 8.78 10.00 6.30
CA THR A 185 8.98 8.55 6.40
C THR A 185 7.66 7.77 6.48
N LEU A 186 6.67 8.34 7.20
CA LEU A 186 5.33 7.79 7.34
C LEU A 186 4.57 7.72 6.01
N GLY A 187 4.73 8.70 5.12
CA GLY A 187 4.14 8.70 3.77
C GLY A 187 4.77 7.65 2.85
N TYR A 188 6.08 7.40 3.00
CA TYR A 188 6.74 6.27 2.32
C TYR A 188 6.18 4.93 2.80
N ILE A 189 6.05 4.74 4.12
CA ILE A 189 5.46 3.54 4.72
C ILE A 189 4.02 3.34 4.22
N HIS A 190 3.21 4.40 4.23
CA HIS A 190 1.83 4.37 3.76
C HIS A 190 1.72 3.90 2.30
N GLN A 191 2.56 4.42 1.41
CA GLN A 191 2.54 4.00 0.00
C GLN A 191 3.10 2.58 -0.21
N ILE A 192 4.10 2.15 0.57
CA ILE A 192 4.58 0.76 0.53
C ILE A 192 3.47 -0.19 0.96
N LEU A 193 2.81 0.09 2.09
CA LEU A 193 1.68 -0.70 2.58
C LEU A 193 0.55 -0.77 1.56
N PHE A 194 0.20 0.34 0.92
CA PHE A 194 -0.84 0.38 -0.12
C PHE A 194 -0.57 -0.64 -1.25
N GLN A 195 0.67 -0.71 -1.71
CA GLN A 195 1.04 -1.58 -2.84
C GLN A 195 1.20 -3.03 -2.45
N THR A 196 1.72 -3.29 -1.24
CA THR A 196 1.72 -4.64 -0.68
C THR A 196 0.29 -5.14 -0.50
N CYS A 197 -0.62 -4.31 0.02
CA CYS A 197 -2.05 -4.63 0.12
C CYS A 197 -2.67 -4.93 -1.25
N ALA A 198 -2.42 -4.09 -2.24
CA ALA A 198 -2.92 -4.25 -3.60
C ALA A 198 -2.58 -5.62 -4.21
N GLY A 199 -1.30 -6.02 -4.13
CA GLY A 199 -0.86 -7.33 -4.59
C GLY A 199 -1.46 -8.47 -3.75
N ALA A 200 -1.39 -8.35 -2.43
CA ALA A 200 -1.82 -9.40 -1.51
C ALA A 200 -3.32 -9.67 -1.59
N VAL A 201 -4.16 -8.63 -1.66
CA VAL A 201 -5.61 -8.76 -1.80
C VAL A 201 -5.98 -9.42 -3.12
N LEU A 202 -5.42 -8.96 -4.25
CA LEU A 202 -5.67 -9.57 -5.56
C LEU A 202 -5.23 -11.03 -5.63
N LEU A 203 -4.08 -11.36 -5.03
CA LEU A 203 -3.63 -12.74 -4.95
C LEU A 203 -4.55 -13.59 -4.07
N THR A 204 -4.84 -13.13 -2.86
CA THR A 204 -5.61 -13.91 -1.88
C THR A 204 -7.05 -14.13 -2.36
N ASP A 205 -7.73 -13.05 -2.75
CA ASP A 205 -9.14 -13.11 -3.14
C ASP A 205 -9.29 -13.74 -4.52
N GLY A 206 -8.36 -13.43 -5.45
CA GLY A 206 -8.35 -14.02 -6.78
C GLY A 206 -8.12 -15.53 -6.73
N VAL A 207 -7.11 -15.99 -5.98
CA VAL A 207 -6.87 -17.44 -5.82
C VAL A 207 -8.05 -18.11 -5.11
N PHE A 208 -8.66 -17.47 -4.11
CA PHE A 208 -9.83 -18.04 -3.45
C PHE A 208 -11.02 -18.19 -4.39
N TRP A 209 -11.50 -17.10 -5.00
CA TRP A 209 -12.72 -17.10 -5.80
C TRP A 209 -12.57 -17.80 -7.15
N PHE A 210 -11.40 -17.74 -7.79
CA PHE A 210 -11.21 -18.30 -9.13
C PHE A 210 -10.55 -19.68 -9.14
N ILE A 211 -9.89 -20.10 -8.06
CA ILE A 211 -9.17 -21.39 -8.01
C ILE A 211 -9.70 -22.28 -6.88
N ILE A 212 -9.59 -21.83 -5.63
CA ILE A 212 -9.87 -22.68 -4.47
C ILE A 212 -11.36 -23.04 -4.41
N TYR A 213 -12.24 -22.04 -4.41
CA TYR A 213 -13.68 -22.25 -4.29
C TYR A 213 -14.28 -23.09 -5.43
N PRO A 214 -14.02 -22.79 -6.73
CA PRO A 214 -14.63 -23.57 -7.82
C PRO A 214 -14.00 -24.94 -8.08
N PHE A 215 -12.70 -25.13 -7.80
CA PHE A 215 -11.99 -26.35 -8.24
C PHE A 215 -11.38 -27.20 -7.12
N LEU A 216 -11.02 -26.62 -5.98
CA LEU A 216 -10.30 -27.33 -4.91
C LEU A 216 -11.16 -27.61 -3.69
N THR A 217 -12.34 -27.02 -3.64
CA THR A 217 -13.27 -27.13 -2.52
C THR A 217 -14.27 -28.26 -2.78
N SER A 218 -14.66 -29.01 -1.74
CA SER A 218 -15.63 -30.09 -1.86
C SER A 218 -17.03 -29.55 -2.22
N LYS A 219 -17.86 -30.38 -2.87
CA LYS A 219 -19.23 -30.00 -3.25
C LYS A 219 -20.12 -29.65 -2.05
N ASP A 220 -19.78 -30.15 -0.87
CA ASP A 220 -20.53 -29.95 0.38
C ASP A 220 -19.97 -28.79 1.23
N PHE A 221 -18.97 -28.07 0.72
CA PHE A 221 -18.42 -26.93 1.44
C PHE A 221 -19.42 -25.78 1.48
N ASN A 222 -19.76 -25.37 2.70
CA ASN A 222 -20.60 -24.22 2.92
C ASN A 222 -19.71 -22.98 3.09
N LEU A 223 -19.98 -21.94 2.30
CA LEU A 223 -19.35 -20.63 2.45
C LEU A 223 -19.82 -20.01 3.77
N ASP A 224 -18.94 -20.03 4.77
CA ASP A 224 -19.18 -19.33 6.01
C ASP A 224 -19.12 -17.81 5.82
N PHE A 225 -19.85 -17.07 6.66
CA PHE A 225 -19.91 -15.62 6.63
C PHE A 225 -18.51 -14.99 6.71
N PHE A 226 -17.67 -15.42 7.66
CA PHE A 226 -16.34 -14.83 7.80
C PHE A 226 -15.45 -15.11 6.59
N ILE A 227 -15.59 -16.28 5.96
CA ILE A 227 -14.83 -16.61 4.74
C ILE A 227 -15.18 -15.63 3.61
N VAL A 228 -16.46 -15.41 3.35
CA VAL A 228 -16.90 -14.49 2.29
C VAL A 228 -16.42 -13.06 2.57
N ILE A 229 -16.54 -12.62 3.82
CA ILE A 229 -16.11 -11.28 4.25
C ILE A 229 -14.60 -11.09 4.08
N MET A 230 -13.80 -12.05 4.55
CA MET A 230 -12.34 -11.99 4.52
C MET A 230 -11.77 -12.03 3.09
N HIS A 231 -12.54 -12.56 2.13
CA HIS A 231 -12.17 -12.65 0.72
C HIS A 231 -12.85 -11.61 -0.19
N SER A 232 -13.59 -10.65 0.38
CA SER A 232 -14.33 -9.66 -0.42
C SER A 232 -14.25 -8.24 0.13
N VAL A 233 -14.43 -8.07 1.45
CA VAL A 233 -14.57 -6.74 2.06
C VAL A 233 -13.26 -5.95 2.03
N ASN A 234 -12.13 -6.63 2.21
CA ASN A 234 -10.78 -6.10 2.00
C ASN A 234 -10.61 -5.48 0.60
N ALA A 235 -11.06 -6.17 -0.47
CA ALA A 235 -11.00 -5.67 -1.84
C ALA A 235 -11.90 -4.45 -2.04
N VAL A 236 -13.13 -4.47 -1.50
CA VAL A 236 -14.06 -3.33 -1.59
C VAL A 236 -13.46 -2.08 -0.95
N PHE A 237 -12.95 -2.19 0.28
CA PHE A 237 -12.32 -1.06 0.97
C PHE A 237 -11.07 -0.57 0.22
N LEU A 238 -10.21 -1.49 -0.23
CA LEU A 238 -8.98 -1.11 -0.92
C LEU A 238 -9.24 -0.47 -2.29
N LEU A 239 -10.25 -0.94 -3.03
CA LEU A 239 -10.70 -0.30 -4.26
C LEU A 239 -11.30 1.08 -3.97
N GLY A 240 -12.16 1.21 -2.96
CA GLY A 240 -12.69 2.51 -2.53
C GLY A 240 -11.59 3.51 -2.20
N GLU A 241 -10.61 3.10 -1.39
CA GLU A 241 -9.41 3.90 -1.10
C GLU A 241 -8.64 4.25 -2.37
N THR A 242 -8.49 3.29 -3.28
CA THR A 242 -7.83 3.50 -4.57
C THR A 242 -8.56 4.51 -5.42
N PHE A 243 -9.89 4.56 -5.43
CA PHE A 243 -10.64 5.57 -6.19
C PHE A 243 -10.56 6.96 -5.55
N LEU A 244 -10.54 7.04 -4.22
CA LEU A 244 -10.56 8.31 -3.49
C LEU A 244 -9.17 8.97 -3.36
N ASN A 245 -8.11 8.20 -3.12
CA ASN A 245 -6.77 8.76 -2.85
C ASN A 245 -6.02 9.16 -4.13
N SER A 246 -4.93 9.92 -4.00
CA SER A 246 -4.06 10.35 -5.11
C SER A 246 -2.71 9.64 -5.19
N LEU A 247 -2.58 8.47 -4.53
CA LEU A 247 -1.33 7.73 -4.46
C LEU A 247 -0.94 7.14 -5.82
N ARG A 248 0.31 7.39 -6.21
CA ARG A 248 0.92 6.74 -7.37
C ARG A 248 1.18 5.26 -7.09
N PHE A 249 1.22 4.47 -8.17
CA PHE A 249 1.48 3.03 -8.12
C PHE A 249 2.76 2.66 -8.90
N PRO A 250 3.97 2.98 -8.40
CA PRO A 250 5.20 2.55 -9.02
C PRO A 250 5.40 1.03 -9.03
N LEU A 251 5.75 0.51 -10.20
CA LEU A 251 5.83 -0.93 -10.45
C LEU A 251 6.97 -1.64 -9.70
N PHE A 252 8.10 -0.97 -9.45
CA PHE A 252 9.27 -1.59 -8.83
C PHE A 252 9.02 -2.10 -7.40
N ARG A 253 7.96 -1.59 -6.75
CA ARG A 253 7.60 -1.95 -5.37
C ARG A 253 6.76 -3.22 -5.26
N ILE A 254 6.51 -3.91 -6.38
CA ILE A 254 6.13 -5.34 -6.37
C ILE A 254 7.06 -6.17 -5.47
N SER A 255 8.32 -5.75 -5.34
CA SER A 255 9.32 -6.36 -4.45
C SER A 255 8.84 -6.48 -3.00
N TYR A 256 8.10 -5.49 -2.47
CA TYR A 256 7.56 -5.56 -1.11
C TYR A 256 6.45 -6.59 -0.96
N PHE A 257 5.61 -6.75 -1.99
CA PHE A 257 4.60 -7.79 -2.05
C PHE A 257 5.23 -9.19 -2.10
N VAL A 258 6.28 -9.39 -2.92
CA VAL A 258 7.01 -10.65 -2.96
C VAL A 258 7.68 -10.97 -1.62
N VAL A 259 8.28 -9.97 -0.97
CA VAL A 259 8.86 -10.15 0.38
C VAL A 259 7.78 -10.55 1.39
N TRP A 260 6.62 -9.88 1.38
CA TRP A 260 5.49 -10.21 2.26
C TRP A 260 5.05 -11.67 2.13
N THR A 261 4.85 -12.15 0.90
CA THR A 261 4.47 -13.54 0.66
C THR A 261 5.59 -14.51 1.02
N GLY A 262 6.85 -14.18 0.70
CA GLY A 262 7.98 -15.02 1.06
C GLY A 262 8.17 -15.15 2.58
N VAL A 263 7.95 -14.08 3.35
CA VAL A 263 7.96 -14.11 4.82
C VAL A 263 6.86 -15.04 5.34
N PHE A 264 5.66 -14.99 4.76
CA PHE A 264 4.59 -15.92 5.13
C PHE A 264 4.99 -17.38 4.86
N VAL A 265 5.58 -17.67 3.70
CA VAL A 265 6.03 -19.04 3.37
C VAL A 265 7.09 -19.52 4.35
N LEU A 266 8.07 -18.68 4.71
CA LEU A 266 9.08 -19.02 5.72
C LEU A 266 8.46 -19.25 7.09
N PHE A 267 7.50 -18.42 7.50
CA PHE A 267 6.74 -18.62 8.72
C PHE A 267 6.04 -19.98 8.73
N GLN A 268 5.36 -20.36 7.65
CA GLN A 268 4.72 -21.67 7.52
C GLN A 268 5.74 -22.81 7.63
N TRP A 269 6.89 -22.69 6.96
CA TRP A 269 7.92 -23.71 7.03
C TRP A 269 8.44 -23.92 8.44
N ILE A 270 8.74 -22.83 9.15
CA ILE A 270 9.21 -22.88 10.53
C ILE A 270 8.16 -23.54 11.43
N VAL A 271 6.90 -23.10 11.33
CA VAL A 271 5.81 -23.62 12.16
C VAL A 271 5.59 -25.12 11.90
N HIS A 272 5.56 -25.55 10.64
CA HIS A 272 5.41 -26.97 10.29
C HIS A 272 6.63 -27.84 10.65
N ALA A 273 7.83 -27.25 10.69
CA ALA A 273 9.02 -27.94 11.17
C ALA A 273 9.00 -28.14 12.69
N CYS A 274 8.41 -27.21 13.45
CA CYS A 274 8.28 -27.31 14.90
C CYS A 274 7.09 -28.16 15.34
N VAL A 275 5.95 -28.05 14.66
CA VAL A 275 4.69 -28.70 15.03
C VAL A 275 4.06 -29.31 13.79
N SER A 276 3.75 -30.60 13.85
CA SER A 276 3.09 -31.30 12.74
C SER A 276 1.57 -31.14 12.82
N PHE A 277 0.99 -30.46 11.83
CA PHE A 277 -0.46 -30.33 11.63
C PHE A 277 -0.75 -30.15 10.12
N TRP A 278 -2.02 -29.94 9.77
CA TRP A 278 -2.46 -29.80 8.38
C TRP A 278 -1.95 -28.51 7.73
N TRP A 279 -1.61 -28.57 6.44
CA TRP A 279 -1.26 -27.35 5.70
C TRP A 279 -2.49 -26.46 5.52
N PRO A 280 -2.40 -25.14 5.74
CA PRO A 280 -3.51 -24.22 5.48
C PRO A 280 -3.88 -24.15 4.00
N TYR A 281 -2.92 -24.45 3.11
CA TYR A 281 -3.12 -24.48 1.68
C TYR A 281 -2.52 -25.75 1.06
N PRO A 282 -3.28 -26.52 0.25
CA PRO A 282 -2.78 -27.75 -0.36
C PRO A 282 -1.52 -27.55 -1.23
N PHE A 283 -1.39 -26.39 -1.86
CA PHE A 283 -0.26 -26.04 -2.72
C PHE A 283 1.03 -25.70 -1.97
N LEU A 284 0.99 -25.56 -0.63
CA LEU A 284 2.19 -25.41 0.20
C LEU A 284 2.77 -26.75 0.65
N ASP A 285 2.00 -27.83 0.56
CA ASP A 285 2.41 -29.15 1.00
C ASP A 285 3.56 -29.69 0.13
N LEU A 286 4.71 -29.94 0.78
CA LEU A 286 5.94 -30.42 0.16
C LEU A 286 5.92 -31.95 -0.06
N SER A 287 4.95 -32.66 0.53
CA SER A 287 4.72 -34.09 0.31
C SER A 287 4.27 -34.39 -1.13
N SER A 288 3.72 -33.40 -1.83
CA SER A 288 3.28 -33.53 -3.22
C SER A 288 4.45 -33.55 -4.20
N SER A 289 4.43 -34.46 -5.17
CA SER A 289 5.41 -34.48 -6.28
C SER A 289 5.40 -33.18 -7.11
N TYR A 290 4.29 -32.45 -7.10
CA TYR A 290 4.11 -31.22 -7.84
C TYR A 290 4.42 -29.96 -7.01
N ALA A 291 4.93 -30.10 -5.78
CA ALA A 291 5.22 -28.95 -4.92
C ALA A 291 6.10 -27.89 -5.62
N PRO A 292 7.22 -28.22 -6.30
CA PRO A 292 8.01 -27.22 -7.02
C PRO A 292 7.20 -26.42 -8.07
N LEU A 293 6.27 -27.07 -8.77
CA LEU A 293 5.42 -26.41 -9.75
C LEU A 293 4.41 -25.48 -9.08
N TRP A 294 3.84 -25.87 -7.94
CA TRP A 294 2.94 -25.02 -7.18
C TRP A 294 3.63 -23.76 -6.65
N TYR A 295 4.82 -23.91 -6.07
CA TYR A 295 5.61 -22.77 -5.58
C TYR A 295 6.02 -21.84 -6.74
N ALA A 296 6.40 -22.40 -7.89
CA ALA A 296 6.68 -21.62 -9.09
C ALA A 296 5.41 -20.90 -9.61
N ALA A 297 4.27 -21.57 -9.67
CA ALA A 297 3.01 -21.00 -10.15
C ALA A 297 2.54 -19.85 -9.25
N VAL A 298 2.53 -20.03 -7.93
CA VAL A 298 2.18 -18.96 -6.97
C VAL A 298 3.19 -17.81 -7.06
N GLY A 299 4.48 -18.10 -7.19
CA GLY A 299 5.51 -17.09 -7.42
C GLY A 299 5.24 -16.26 -8.67
N LEU A 300 4.93 -16.92 -9.79
CA LEU A 300 4.59 -16.26 -11.06
C LEU A 300 3.31 -15.44 -10.97
N MET A 301 2.30 -15.89 -10.20
CA MET A 301 1.03 -15.18 -9.99
C MET A 301 1.18 -13.79 -9.36
N HIS A 302 2.30 -13.48 -8.71
CA HIS A 302 2.55 -12.13 -8.19
C HIS A 302 2.57 -11.08 -9.28
N VAL A 303 3.10 -11.42 -10.47
CA VAL A 303 3.21 -10.50 -11.61
C VAL A 303 1.82 -10.11 -12.15
N PRO A 304 0.93 -11.04 -12.56
CA PRO A 304 -0.41 -10.68 -13.02
C PRO A 304 -1.27 -10.06 -11.92
N CYS A 305 -1.21 -10.54 -10.66
CA CYS A 305 -2.01 -9.95 -9.58
C CYS A 305 -1.65 -8.48 -9.34
N PHE A 306 -0.35 -8.18 -9.29
CA PHE A 306 0.14 -6.82 -9.14
C PHE A 306 -0.11 -5.98 -10.40
N GLY A 307 0.03 -6.59 -11.59
CA GLY A 307 -0.21 -5.94 -12.88
C GLY A 307 -1.66 -5.55 -13.12
N VAL A 308 -2.62 -6.41 -12.74
CA VAL A 308 -4.06 -6.10 -12.80
C VAL A 308 -4.39 -4.90 -11.92
N PHE A 309 -3.86 -4.85 -10.69
CA PHE A 309 -4.08 -3.69 -9.83
C PHE A 309 -3.45 -2.41 -10.40
N ALA A 310 -2.22 -2.50 -10.93
CA ALA A 310 -1.59 -1.38 -11.61
C ALA A 310 -2.43 -0.88 -12.81
N LEU A 311 -3.06 -1.80 -13.54
CA LEU A 311 -3.97 -1.47 -14.63
C LEU A 311 -5.23 -0.74 -14.12
N ILE A 312 -5.83 -1.18 -13.01
CA ILE A 312 -6.98 -0.50 -12.37
C ILE A 312 -6.60 0.94 -12.02
N VAL A 313 -5.44 1.16 -11.40
CA VAL A 313 -4.95 2.50 -11.07
C VAL A 313 -4.74 3.34 -12.33
N LYS A 314 -4.15 2.76 -13.38
CA LYS A 314 -3.94 3.46 -14.65
C LYS A 314 -5.27 3.84 -15.31
N LEU A 315 -6.24 2.93 -15.34
CA LEU A 315 -7.59 3.15 -15.88
C LEU A 315 -8.31 4.27 -15.13
N LYS A 316 -8.22 4.27 -13.79
CA LYS A 316 -8.75 5.37 -12.97
C LYS A 316 -8.19 6.72 -13.41
N TYR A 317 -6.87 6.87 -13.53
CA TYR A 317 -6.28 8.16 -13.92
C TYR A 317 -6.64 8.57 -15.35
N MET A 318 -6.74 7.61 -16.29
CA MET A 318 -7.23 7.90 -17.66
C MET A 318 -8.69 8.36 -17.67
N TRP A 319 -9.52 7.78 -16.80
CA TRP A 319 -10.92 8.16 -16.67
C TRP A 319 -11.07 9.56 -16.04
N LEU A 320 -10.37 9.81 -14.94
CA LEU A 320 -10.32 11.14 -14.31
C LEU A 320 -9.80 12.22 -15.27
N SER A 321 -8.75 11.93 -16.04
CA SER A 321 -8.27 12.91 -17.02
C SER A 321 -9.29 13.23 -18.10
N LYS A 322 -10.13 12.27 -18.52
CA LYS A 322 -11.19 12.55 -19.50
C LYS A 322 -12.30 13.40 -18.89
N CYS A 323 -12.81 13.01 -17.72
CA CYS A 323 -13.94 13.69 -17.08
C CYS A 323 -13.63 15.13 -16.65
N PHE A 324 -12.37 15.44 -16.33
CA PHE A 324 -11.96 16.78 -15.86
C PHE A 324 -11.14 17.58 -16.90
N SER A 325 -10.95 17.08 -18.14
CA SER A 325 -10.42 17.89 -19.25
C SER A 325 -11.51 18.59 -20.06
N GLU A 326 -12.80 18.36 -19.75
CA GLU A 326 -13.96 18.93 -20.44
C GLU A 326 -14.66 20.03 -19.61
N GLU A 327 -13.90 20.83 -18.86
CA GLU A 327 -14.42 22.10 -18.33
C GLU A 327 -13.96 23.25 -19.26
N PRO A 328 -14.87 23.87 -20.04
CA PRO A 328 -14.55 24.98 -20.95
C PRO A 328 -14.17 26.28 -20.23
#